data_AF-A0A2M8Y8Z4-F1
#
_entry.id   AF-A0A2M8Y8Z4-F1
#
_cell.length_a   1.000
_cell.length_b   1.000
_cell.length_c   1.000
_cell.angle_alpha   90.00
_cell.angle_beta   90.00
_cell.angle_gamma   90.00
#
_symmetry.space_group_name_H-M   'P 1'
#
loop_
_entity.id
_entity.type
_entity.pdbx_description
1 polymer ?
#
loop_
_entity_poly.entity_id
_entity_poly.type
_entity_poly.pdbx_seq_one_letter_code
_entity_poly.pdbx_strand_id
1 'polypeptide(L)'
;MTQRDRQDDIQIGDDAWIEWISLDGRYEQAIDIDPLLGELWPLICLLETHCVADCCGMDAYDFTREAVNTALLELDRAKLHAACAQAHSAVAAAASDVLLSNTMNHYADKRVFLQLLEHLDECIVAQDAAGA
;
A
#
# COMPACT_ATOMS: atom_id res chain seq x y z
N MET A 1 15.16 -13.69 22.11
CA MET A 1 14.27 -13.22 21.02
C MET A 1 14.90 -11.94 20.52
N THR A 2 15.59 -11.99 19.38
CA THR A 2 16.15 -10.79 18.77
C THR A 2 15.00 -9.95 18.26
N GLN A 3 14.82 -8.76 18.83
CA GLN A 3 13.98 -7.71 18.28
C GLN A 3 14.46 -7.49 16.83
N ARG A 4 13.68 -7.99 15.87
CA ARG A 4 13.92 -7.70 14.47
C ARG A 4 13.58 -6.23 14.32
N ASP A 5 14.54 -5.41 13.89
CA ASP A 5 14.24 -4.03 13.51
C ASP A 5 13.22 -4.11 12.38
N ARG A 6 11.97 -3.70 12.66
CA ARG A 6 10.86 -3.63 11.70
C ARG A 6 10.93 -2.34 10.88
N GLN A 7 12.16 -1.84 10.69
CA GLN A 7 12.41 -0.52 10.12
C GLN A 7 11.87 -0.41 8.68
N ASP A 8 11.80 -1.54 7.97
CA ASP A 8 11.34 -1.59 6.59
C ASP A 8 9.94 -2.21 6.42
N ASP A 9 9.34 -2.69 7.52
CA ASP A 9 7.99 -3.29 7.49
C ASP A 9 6.92 -2.19 7.41
N ILE A 10 5.79 -2.47 6.77
CA ILE A 10 4.68 -1.50 6.68
C ILE A 10 3.72 -1.73 7.84
N GLN A 11 3.53 -0.72 8.69
CA GLN A 11 2.53 -0.80 9.75
C GLN A 11 1.11 -0.67 9.19
N ILE A 12 0.25 -1.63 9.54
CA ILE A 12 -1.17 -1.66 9.13
C ILE A 12 -2.15 -1.65 10.31
N GLY A 13 -1.64 -1.67 11.53
CA GLY A 13 -2.38 -1.48 12.78
C GLY A 13 -1.44 -1.48 13.99
N ASP A 14 -2.01 -1.40 15.20
CA ASP A 14 -1.23 -1.30 16.44
C ASP A 14 -0.20 -2.43 16.60
N ASP A 15 -0.61 -3.66 16.30
CA ASP A 15 0.22 -4.87 16.41
C ASP A 15 0.34 -5.64 15.06
N ALA A 16 -0.05 -5.03 13.94
CA ALA A 16 -0.11 -5.67 12.63
C ALA A 16 0.81 -4.98 11.60
N TRP A 17 1.60 -5.79 10.90
CA TRP A 17 2.65 -5.34 9.99
C TRP A 17 2.70 -6.22 8.74
N ILE A 18 2.97 -5.61 7.58
CA ILE A 18 3.37 -6.33 6.37
C ILE A 18 4.88 -6.44 6.39
N GLU A 19 5.39 -7.68 6.45
CA GLU A 19 6.82 -7.92 6.53
C GLU A 19 7.54 -7.52 5.24
N TRP A 20 8.64 -6.80 5.39
CA TRP A 20 9.55 -6.51 4.30
C TRP A 20 10.22 -7.78 3.77
N ILE A 21 10.42 -7.79 2.46
CA ILE A 21 11.07 -8.90 1.76
C ILE A 21 12.29 -8.37 1.03
N SER A 22 13.46 -8.94 1.35
CA SER A 22 14.71 -8.54 0.72
C SER A 22 14.68 -8.67 -0.80
N LEU A 23 15.15 -7.61 -1.46
CA LEU A 23 15.29 -7.51 -2.91
C LEU A 23 16.70 -7.85 -3.41
N ASP A 24 17.60 -8.33 -2.54
CA ASP A 24 19.02 -8.53 -2.83
C ASP A 24 19.29 -9.05 -4.25
N GLY A 25 19.96 -8.22 -5.07
CA GLY A 25 20.34 -8.54 -6.45
C GLY A 25 19.20 -8.51 -7.49
N ARG A 26 18.00 -8.06 -7.13
CA ARG A 26 16.81 -8.03 -8.02
C ARG A 26 16.35 -6.62 -8.40
N TYR A 27 16.95 -5.56 -7.85
CA TYR A 27 16.54 -4.16 -8.11
C TYR A 27 16.51 -3.78 -9.60
N GLU A 28 17.38 -4.34 -10.43
CA GLU A 28 17.41 -4.09 -11.88
C GLU A 28 16.18 -4.62 -12.63
N GLN A 29 15.38 -5.48 -11.99
CA GLN A 29 14.15 -6.05 -12.54
C GLN A 29 12.93 -5.20 -12.15
N ALA A 30 13.12 -4.10 -11.41
CA ALA A 30 12.02 -3.27 -10.95
C ALA A 30 11.19 -2.72 -12.10
N ILE A 31 9.88 -2.83 -11.98
CA ILE A 31 8.94 -2.16 -12.88
C ILE A 31 8.18 -1.08 -12.12
N ASP A 32 7.91 0.03 -12.80
CA ASP A 32 7.10 1.11 -12.26
C ASP A 32 5.62 0.70 -12.20
N ILE A 33 5.02 0.83 -11.02
CA ILE A 33 3.62 0.50 -10.78
C ILE A 33 2.74 1.73 -10.55
N ASP A 34 3.28 2.95 -10.57
CA ASP A 34 2.47 4.16 -10.42
C ASP A 34 1.30 4.24 -11.42
N PRO A 35 1.46 3.81 -12.70
CA PRO A 35 0.33 3.74 -13.64
C PRO A 35 -0.75 2.73 -13.25
N LEU A 36 -0.40 1.70 -12.46
CA LEU A 36 -1.33 0.66 -12.01
C LEU A 36 -2.14 1.09 -10.79
N LEU A 37 -1.67 2.10 -10.04
CA LEU A 37 -2.30 2.65 -8.85
C LEU A 37 -3.19 3.87 -9.14
N GLY A 38 -3.36 4.24 -10.41
CA GLY A 38 -3.99 5.50 -10.85
C GLY A 38 -5.25 5.93 -10.07
N GLU A 39 -6.25 5.06 -10.03
CA GLU A 39 -7.54 5.34 -9.37
C GLU A 39 -7.50 5.23 -7.83
N LEU A 40 -6.40 4.71 -7.27
CA LEU A 40 -6.15 4.64 -5.82
C LEU A 40 -5.42 5.89 -5.30
N TRP A 41 -4.83 6.71 -6.17
CA TRP A 41 -4.10 7.91 -5.74
C TRP A 41 -4.88 8.85 -4.81
N PRO A 42 -6.19 9.11 -5.01
CA PRO A 42 -6.95 9.92 -4.06
C PRO A 42 -6.91 9.39 -2.62
N LEU A 43 -6.94 8.06 -2.45
CA LEU A 43 -6.78 7.43 -1.15
C LEU A 43 -5.34 7.56 -0.65
N ILE A 44 -4.36 7.17 -1.46
CA ILE A 44 -2.94 7.18 -1.06
C ILE A 44 -2.48 8.59 -0.66
N CYS A 45 -2.91 9.63 -1.36
CA CYS A 45 -2.60 11.02 -1.00
C CYS A 45 -3.22 11.46 0.33
N LEU A 46 -4.38 10.93 0.73
CA LEU A 46 -4.96 11.22 2.05
C LEU A 46 -4.25 10.48 3.18
N LEU A 47 -3.52 9.40 2.87
CA LEU A 47 -2.72 8.65 3.84
C LEU A 47 -1.31 9.23 3.99
N GLU A 48 -0.88 10.14 3.11
CA GLU A 48 0.39 10.85 3.25
C GLU A 48 0.31 11.79 4.46
N THR A 49 1.29 11.66 5.37
CA THR A 49 1.34 12.39 6.63
C THR A 49 2.13 13.70 6.48
N HIS A 50 2.82 14.15 7.53
CA HIS A 50 3.56 15.40 7.54
C HIS A 50 4.95 15.32 6.88
N CYS A 51 5.42 14.12 6.52
CA CYS A 51 6.63 13.95 5.72
C CYS A 51 6.25 13.77 4.25
N VAL A 52 7.01 14.36 3.33
CA VAL A 52 6.85 14.10 1.89
C VAL A 52 7.46 12.73 1.56
N ALA A 53 6.78 11.96 0.69
CA ALA A 53 7.29 10.66 0.23
C ALA A 53 8.69 10.74 -0.40
N ASP A 54 9.04 11.86 -1.04
CA ASP A 54 10.39 12.11 -1.55
C ASP A 54 11.49 12.02 -0.47
N CYS A 55 11.16 12.25 0.81
CA CYS A 55 12.10 12.21 1.92
C CYS A 55 11.97 10.95 2.78
N CYS A 56 10.75 10.51 3.08
CA CYS A 56 10.50 9.38 3.99
C CYS A 56 10.07 8.10 3.27
N GLY A 57 9.88 8.13 1.95
CA GLY A 57 9.40 7.00 1.17
C GLY A 57 8.10 6.45 1.73
N MET A 58 8.09 5.15 2.00
CA MET A 58 6.93 4.45 2.57
C MET A 58 6.55 4.94 3.97
N ASP A 59 7.51 5.42 4.77
CA ASP A 59 7.27 5.94 6.13
C ASP A 59 6.54 7.29 6.13
N ALA A 60 6.39 7.93 4.95
CA ALA A 60 5.56 9.12 4.81
C ALA A 60 4.07 8.81 4.97
N TYR A 61 3.65 7.56 4.82
CA TYR A 61 2.24 7.18 4.75
C TYR A 61 1.79 6.43 6.00
N ASP A 62 0.55 6.68 6.42
CA ASP A 62 -0.12 5.94 7.47
C ASP A 62 -1.11 4.94 6.86
N PHE A 63 -0.71 3.67 6.77
CA PHE A 63 -1.57 2.58 6.28
C PHE A 63 -2.36 1.88 7.39
N THR A 64 -2.42 2.44 8.60
CA THR A 64 -3.22 1.83 9.67
C THR A 64 -4.71 1.81 9.30
N ARG A 65 -5.45 0.83 9.82
CA ARG A 65 -6.90 0.75 9.61
C ARG A 65 -7.61 2.05 10.02
N GLU A 66 -7.14 2.74 11.05
CA GLU A 66 -7.73 4.00 11.51
C GLU A 66 -7.55 5.13 10.48
N ALA A 67 -6.34 5.31 9.97
CA ALA A 67 -6.05 6.30 8.94
C ALA A 67 -6.82 6.03 7.65
N VAL A 68 -6.84 4.76 7.20
CA VAL A 68 -7.61 4.34 6.02
C VAL A 68 -9.10 4.60 6.22
N ASN A 69 -9.67 4.21 7.36
CA ASN A 69 -11.09 4.46 7.64
C ASN A 69 -11.43 5.95 7.66
N THR A 70 -10.53 6.78 8.17
CA THR A 70 -10.71 8.24 8.20
C THR A 70 -10.68 8.82 6.79
N ALA A 71 -9.72 8.43 5.95
CA ALA A 71 -9.65 8.86 4.55
C ALA A 71 -10.88 8.43 3.73
N LEU A 72 -11.42 7.24 4.00
CA LEU A 72 -12.63 6.73 3.34
C LEU A 72 -13.91 7.53 3.64
N LEU A 73 -13.90 8.44 4.61
CA LEU A 73 -15.04 9.34 4.86
C LEU A 73 -15.23 10.37 3.74
N GLU A 74 -14.18 10.65 2.97
CA GLU A 74 -14.17 11.68 1.92
C GLU A 74 -14.28 11.11 0.49
N LEU A 75 -14.24 9.78 0.35
CA LEU A 75 -14.09 9.11 -0.94
C LEU A 75 -15.26 8.17 -1.28
N ASP A 76 -15.46 7.93 -2.57
CA ASP A 76 -16.46 7.00 -3.09
C ASP A 76 -15.94 5.55 -2.97
N ARG A 77 -16.47 4.84 -1.96
CA ARG A 77 -16.05 3.48 -1.61
C ARG A 77 -16.27 2.47 -2.72
N ALA A 78 -17.37 2.57 -3.45
CA ALA A 78 -17.67 1.62 -4.52
C ALA A 78 -16.64 1.76 -5.67
N LYS A 79 -16.26 3.00 -5.99
CA LYS A 79 -15.17 3.27 -6.95
C LYS A 79 -13.83 2.79 -6.42
N LEU A 80 -13.51 3.06 -5.16
CA LEU A 80 -12.25 2.63 -4.56
C LEU A 80 -12.12 1.11 -4.49
N HIS A 81 -13.19 0.38 -4.16
CA HIS A 81 -13.18 -1.08 -4.15
C HIS A 81 -12.90 -1.64 -5.54
N ALA A 82 -13.58 -1.11 -6.57
CA ALA A 82 -13.33 -1.50 -7.95
C ALA A 82 -11.90 -1.16 -8.41
N ALA A 83 -11.39 0.02 -8.02
CA ALA A 83 -10.02 0.44 -8.27
C ALA A 83 -9.00 -0.49 -7.58
N CYS A 84 -9.27 -0.90 -6.35
CA CYS A 84 -8.40 -1.79 -5.58
C CYS A 84 -8.32 -3.18 -6.24
N ALA A 85 -9.46 -3.76 -6.62
CA ALA A 85 -9.51 -5.03 -7.34
C ALA A 85 -8.78 -4.97 -8.69
N GLN A 86 -8.88 -3.84 -9.41
CA GLN A 86 -8.19 -3.62 -10.67
C GLN A 86 -6.67 -3.50 -10.46
N ALA A 87 -6.23 -2.68 -9.51
CA ALA A 87 -4.82 -2.51 -9.16
C ALA A 87 -4.19 -3.83 -8.71
N HIS A 88 -4.88 -4.58 -7.83
CA HIS A 88 -4.44 -5.90 -7.38
C HIS A 88 -4.26 -6.87 -8.55
N SER A 89 -5.24 -6.95 -9.45
CA SER A 89 -5.15 -7.82 -10.63
C SER A 89 -4.01 -7.40 -11.56
N ALA A 90 -3.81 -6.11 -11.76
CA ALA A 90 -2.74 -5.57 -12.61
C ALA A 90 -1.34 -5.85 -12.02
N VAL A 91 -1.17 -5.65 -10.70
CA VAL A 91 0.06 -5.95 -9.98
C VAL A 91 0.33 -7.45 -9.96
N ALA A 92 -0.69 -8.29 -9.77
CA ALA A 92 -0.53 -9.75 -9.82
C ALA A 92 -0.10 -10.24 -11.22
N ALA A 93 -0.58 -9.57 -12.28
CA ALA A 93 -0.23 -9.87 -13.67
C ALA A 93 1.12 -9.26 -14.11
N ALA A 94 1.76 -8.44 -13.28
CA ALA A 94 3.06 -7.85 -13.58
C ALA A 94 4.13 -8.91 -13.87
N ALA A 95 4.93 -8.68 -14.92
CA ALA A 95 5.97 -9.63 -15.34
C ALA A 95 7.15 -9.75 -14.36
N SER A 96 7.36 -8.76 -13.50
CA SER A 96 8.43 -8.75 -12.50
C SER A 96 7.87 -8.92 -11.10
N ASP A 97 8.67 -9.53 -10.21
CA ASP A 97 8.39 -9.63 -8.78
C ASP A 97 9.01 -8.50 -7.97
N VAL A 98 9.72 -7.58 -8.61
CA VAL A 98 10.23 -6.35 -8.00
C VAL A 98 9.46 -5.17 -8.57
N LEU A 99 8.85 -4.41 -7.69
CA LEU A 99 7.99 -3.29 -8.04
C LEU A 99 8.56 -2.02 -7.43
N LEU A 100 8.35 -0.93 -8.14
CA LEU A 100 8.84 0.41 -7.85
C LEU A 100 7.64 1.35 -7.94
N SER A 101 7.44 2.18 -6.92
CA SER A 101 6.60 3.38 -7.02
C SER A 101 7.52 4.58 -6.96
N ASN A 102 7.54 5.40 -8.01
CA ASN A 102 8.30 6.64 -8.02
C ASN A 102 7.66 7.64 -7.06
N THR A 103 6.33 7.71 -7.06
CA THR A 103 5.54 8.63 -6.25
C THR A 103 5.69 8.34 -4.76
N MET A 104 5.65 7.07 -4.36
CA MET A 104 5.85 6.67 -2.96
C MET A 104 7.33 6.49 -2.60
N ASN A 105 8.24 6.71 -3.57
CA ASN A 105 9.69 6.54 -3.42
C ASN A 105 10.05 5.21 -2.72
N HIS A 106 9.50 4.10 -3.23
CA HIS A 106 9.60 2.79 -2.58
C HIS A 106 9.82 1.65 -3.58
N TYR A 107 10.73 0.73 -3.21
CA TYR A 107 10.94 -0.54 -3.89
C TYR A 107 10.48 -1.67 -2.98
N ALA A 108 9.68 -2.58 -3.50
CA ALA A 108 9.23 -3.73 -2.75
C ALA A 108 9.05 -4.98 -3.62
N ASP A 109 9.07 -6.13 -2.95
CA ASP A 109 8.67 -7.39 -3.56
C ASP A 109 7.17 -7.33 -3.88
N LYS A 110 6.75 -7.88 -5.01
CA LYS A 110 5.35 -7.91 -5.44
C LYS A 110 4.41 -8.38 -4.34
N ARG A 111 4.84 -9.36 -3.52
CA ARG A 111 4.02 -9.88 -2.41
C ARG A 111 3.74 -8.83 -1.33
N VAL A 112 4.64 -7.87 -1.12
CA VAL A 112 4.44 -6.78 -0.16
C VAL A 112 3.38 -5.82 -0.68
N PHE A 113 3.45 -5.42 -1.96
CA PHE A 113 2.42 -4.59 -2.58
C PHE A 113 1.06 -5.28 -2.67
N LEU A 114 1.01 -6.58 -2.97
CA LEU A 114 -0.24 -7.33 -2.98
C LEU A 114 -0.88 -7.37 -1.59
N GLN A 115 -0.11 -7.65 -0.53
CA GLN A 115 -0.60 -7.60 0.85
C GLN A 115 -1.10 -6.20 1.24
N LEU A 116 -0.44 -5.14 0.77
CA LEU A 116 -0.88 -3.77 1.00
C LEU A 116 -2.23 -3.51 0.32
N LEU A 117 -2.39 -3.93 -0.94
CA LEU A 117 -3.66 -3.79 -1.67
C LEU A 117 -4.77 -4.63 -1.04
N GLU A 118 -4.49 -5.86 -0.61
CA GLU A 118 -5.44 -6.70 0.14
C GLU A 118 -5.89 -6.01 1.43
N HIS A 119 -4.96 -5.43 2.19
CA HIS A 119 -5.29 -4.68 3.42
C HIS A 119 -6.17 -3.45 3.14
N LEU A 120 -5.88 -2.69 2.08
CA LEU A 120 -6.71 -1.56 1.68
C LEU A 120 -8.12 -2.02 1.28
N ASP A 121 -8.23 -3.10 0.52
CA ASP A 121 -9.52 -3.68 0.12
C ASP A 121 -10.34 -4.13 1.32
N GLU A 122 -9.71 -4.83 2.27
CA GLU A 122 -10.34 -5.24 3.52
C GLU A 122 -10.89 -4.04 4.31
N CYS A 123 -10.15 -2.93 4.37
CA CYS A 123 -10.62 -1.72 5.05
C CYS A 123 -11.82 -1.09 4.33
N ILE A 124 -11.78 -1.04 3.00
CA ILE A 124 -12.86 -0.51 2.17
C ILE A 124 -14.16 -1.31 2.39
N VAL A 125 -14.06 -2.64 2.41
CA VAL A 125 -15.22 -3.54 2.55
C VAL A 125 -15.72 -3.63 4.00
N ALA A 126 -14.83 -3.65 5.00
CA ALA A 126 -15.21 -3.88 6.39
C ALA A 126 -16.13 -2.79 6.98
N GLN A 127 -15.98 -1.54 6.55
CA GLN A 127 -16.83 -0.46 7.03
C GLN A 127 -18.21 -0.42 6.36
N ASP A 128 -18.38 -1.05 5.20
CA ASP A 128 -19.69 -1.21 4.57
C ASP A 128 -20.59 -2.13 5.43
N ALA A 129 -19.99 -3.09 6.15
CA ALA A 129 -20.69 -3.97 7.09
C ALA A 129 -21.00 -3.31 8.45
N ALA A 130 -20.28 -2.26 8.86
CA ALA A 130 -20.47 -1.57 10.13
C ALA A 130 -21.50 -0.42 10.06
N GLY A 131 -21.93 -0.03 8.84
CA GLY A 131 -22.91 1.00 8.57
C GLY A 131 -24.29 0.49 8.10
N ALA A 132 -24.51 -0.83 8.07
CA ALA A 132 -25.76 -1.47 7.64
C ALA A 132 -26.67 -1.87 8.81
#